data_AF-A0A512PLI6-F1
#
_entry.id   AF-A0A512PLI6-F1
#
_cell.length_a   1.000
_cell.length_b   1.000
_cell.length_c   1.000
_cell.angle_alpha   90.00
_cell.angle_beta   90.00
_cell.angle_gamma   90.00
#
_symmetry.space_group_name_H-M   'P 1'
#
loop_
_entity.id
_entity.type
_entity.pdbx_description
1 polymer ?
#
loop_
_entity_poly.entity_id
_entity_poly.type
_entity_poly.pdbx_seq_one_letter_code
_entity_poly.pdbx_strand_id
1 'polypeptide(L)'
;MLKTVGEYYAHFCFGVFTLLAGIYVFFHLGYLDDPRVTPPPPPIGFEHEALQFADDWWFAGLLVVSGVVLLVGVFWDSRTCRNVGLIMIAPLYGALSVAFMWRGLFDFRFNLTWVFAGLALALLIGTAIRGDYYHTH
;
A
#
# COMPACT_ATOMS: atom_id res chain seq x y z
N MET A 1 -25.16 6.13 -5.34
CA MET A 1 -23.88 6.51 -4.72
C MET A 1 -23.71 5.89 -3.34
N LEU A 2 -24.55 6.17 -2.33
CA LEU A 2 -24.44 5.52 -1.01
C LEU A 2 -24.72 4.00 -1.04
N LYS A 3 -25.70 3.54 -1.84
CA LYS A 3 -25.96 2.10 -2.05
C LYS A 3 -24.78 1.36 -2.67
N THR A 4 -24.19 1.91 -3.74
CA THR A 4 -23.02 1.34 -4.43
C THR A 4 -21.77 1.33 -3.54
N VAL A 5 -21.56 2.36 -2.72
CA VAL A 5 -20.47 2.36 -1.71
C VAL A 5 -20.70 1.27 -0.66
N GLY A 6 -21.94 1.03 -0.24
CA GLY A 6 -22.27 -0.06 0.67
C GLY A 6 -22.00 -1.45 0.09
N GLU A 7 -22.33 -1.67 -1.17
CA GLU A 7 -22.08 -2.93 -1.88
C GLU A 7 -20.58 -3.20 -2.09
N TYR A 8 -19.80 -2.16 -2.39
CA TYR A 8 -18.36 -2.24 -2.61
C TYR A 8 -17.52 -1.67 -1.47
N TYR A 9 -18.01 -1.75 -0.23
CA TYR A 9 -17.40 -1.10 0.94
C TYR A 9 -15.92 -1.43 1.12
N ALA A 10 -15.53 -2.69 0.90
CA ALA A 10 -14.13 -3.09 0.97
C ALA A 10 -13.25 -2.38 -0.08
N HIS A 11 -13.71 -2.30 -1.33
CA HIS A 11 -12.98 -1.62 -2.42
C HIS A 11 -12.91 -0.12 -2.17
N PHE A 12 -13.98 0.47 -1.63
CA PHE A 12 -13.98 1.87 -1.22
C PHE A 12 -12.92 2.13 -0.15
N CYS A 13 -12.90 1.32 0.92
CA CYS A 13 -11.90 1.42 1.97
C CYS A 13 -10.48 1.27 1.42
N PHE A 14 -10.21 0.25 0.60
CA PHE A 14 -8.91 0.10 -0.05
C PHE A 14 -8.53 1.35 -0.84
N GLY A 15 -9.42 1.86 -1.68
CA GLY A 15 -9.16 3.06 -2.47
C GLY A 15 -8.84 4.30 -1.61
N VAL A 16 -9.61 4.52 -0.53
CA VAL A 16 -9.37 5.64 0.41
C VAL A 16 -8.04 5.47 1.14
N PHE A 17 -7.75 4.30 1.70
CA PHE A 17 -6.52 4.07 2.44
C PHE A 17 -5.28 4.12 1.53
N THR A 18 -5.35 3.59 0.31
CA THR A 18 -4.27 3.72 -0.67
C THR A 18 -4.04 5.17 -1.07
N LEU A 19 -5.12 5.94 -1.28
CA LEU A 19 -5.02 7.37 -1.57
C LEU A 19 -4.37 8.15 -0.42
N LEU A 20 -4.81 7.92 0.81
CA LEU A 20 -4.25 8.55 2.00
C LEU A 20 -2.78 8.15 2.21
N ALA A 21 -2.43 6.88 1.98
CA ALA A 21 -1.05 6.41 2.06
C ALA A 21 -0.15 7.12 1.04
N GLY A 22 -0.58 7.20 -0.23
CA GLY A 22 0.17 7.90 -1.27
C GLY A 22 0.34 9.39 -0.96
N ILE A 23 -0.72 10.07 -0.52
CA ILE A 23 -0.66 11.47 -0.09
C ILE A 23 0.30 11.64 1.09
N TYR A 24 0.25 10.75 2.08
CA TYR A 24 1.14 10.78 3.23
C TYR A 24 2.60 10.69 2.81
N VAL A 25 2.96 9.74 1.95
CA VAL A 25 4.33 9.61 1.42
C VAL A 25 4.75 10.86 0.65
N PHE A 26 3.87 11.42 -0.18
CA PHE A 26 4.16 12.67 -0.90
C PHE A 26 4.53 13.86 0.00
N PHE A 27 3.90 13.97 1.18
CA PHE A 27 4.19 15.03 2.14
C PHE A 27 5.40 14.72 3.03
N HIS A 28 5.91 13.49 3.01
CA HIS A 28 7.00 13.02 3.86
C HIS A 28 8.13 12.39 3.05
N LEU A 29 8.36 12.84 1.81
CA LEU A 29 9.45 12.34 0.97
C LEU A 29 10.80 12.50 1.69
N GLY A 30 11.61 11.45 1.67
CA GLY A 30 12.92 11.42 2.33
C GLY A 30 12.85 11.30 3.87
N TYR A 31 11.69 10.98 4.43
CA TYR A 31 11.51 10.66 5.84
C TYR A 31 12.41 9.51 6.32
N LEU A 32 12.68 8.52 5.47
CA LEU A 32 13.55 7.40 5.83
C LEU A 32 15.04 7.77 5.88
N ASP A 33 15.41 8.90 5.25
CA ASP A 33 16.78 9.43 5.21
C ASP A 33 17.06 10.46 6.33
N ASP A 34 16.03 10.87 7.08
CA ASP A 34 16.20 11.79 8.21
C ASP A 34 16.87 11.08 9.41
N PRO A 35 18.08 11.48 9.83
CA PRO A 35 18.81 10.88 10.95
C PRO A 35 18.11 11.06 12.32
N ARG A 36 17.06 11.88 12.39
CA ARG A 36 16.18 11.98 13.58
C ARG A 36 15.18 10.82 13.67
N VAL A 37 14.92 10.16 12.54
CA VAL A 37 13.94 9.09 12.38
C VAL A 37 14.66 7.73 12.27
N THR A 38 15.72 7.65 11.47
CA THR A 38 16.61 6.48 11.36
C THR A 38 17.83 6.68 12.26
N PRO A 39 18.00 5.90 13.35
CA PRO A 39 19.17 6.03 14.19
C PRO A 39 20.44 5.68 13.39
N PRO A 40 21.53 6.45 13.53
CA PRO A 40 22.77 6.18 12.81
C PRO A 40 23.40 4.84 13.25
N PRO A 41 24.09 4.12 12.35
CA PRO A 41 24.41 4.51 10.98
C PRO A 41 23.23 4.25 10.01
N PRO A 42 22.97 5.16 9.04
CA PRO A 42 22.02 4.87 7.98
C PRO A 42 22.46 3.62 7.20
N PRO A 43 21.51 2.82 6.69
CA PRO A 43 21.83 1.66 5.85
C PRO A 43 22.74 2.10 4.69
N ILE A 44 23.83 1.37 4.43
CA ILE A 44 24.85 1.73 3.44
C ILE A 44 24.78 0.74 2.27
N GLY A 45 24.64 1.23 1.04
CA GLY A 45 24.62 0.40 -0.17
C GLY A 45 23.21 -0.13 -0.51
N PHE A 46 23.10 -1.43 -0.82
CA PHE A 46 21.88 -2.05 -1.35
C PHE A 46 20.65 -1.92 -0.43
N GLU A 47 20.87 -1.86 0.89
CA GLU A 47 19.81 -1.67 1.88
C GLU A 47 19.16 -0.27 1.79
N HIS A 48 19.92 0.74 1.38
CA HIS A 48 19.43 2.11 1.22
C HIS A 48 18.53 2.21 -0.01
N GLU A 49 18.99 1.68 -1.15
CA GLU A 49 18.25 1.69 -2.42
C GLU A 49 16.95 0.86 -2.34
N ALA A 50 17.01 -0.28 -1.65
CA ALA A 50 15.84 -1.15 -1.43
C ALA A 50 14.80 -0.55 -0.48
N LEU A 51 15.12 0.51 0.27
CA LEU A 51 14.18 1.17 1.19
C LEU A 51 13.74 2.55 0.67
N GLN A 52 14.59 3.25 -0.09
CA GLN A 52 14.29 4.58 -0.65
C GLN A 52 13.12 4.57 -1.62
N PHE A 53 12.93 3.48 -2.38
CA PHE A 53 11.83 3.41 -3.35
C PHE A 53 10.45 3.63 -2.69
N ALA A 54 10.29 3.22 -1.42
CA ALA A 54 9.03 3.35 -0.70
C ALA A 54 8.72 4.80 -0.28
N ASP A 55 9.73 5.67 -0.31
CA ASP A 55 9.67 7.07 0.11
C ASP A 55 9.88 8.04 -1.07
N ASP A 56 9.68 7.51 -2.28
CA ASP A 56 10.01 8.17 -3.53
C ASP A 56 8.74 8.71 -4.20
N TRP A 57 8.87 9.85 -4.89
CA TRP A 57 7.72 10.57 -5.44
C TRP A 57 6.95 9.75 -6.49
N TRP A 58 7.63 8.89 -7.25
CA TRP A 58 7.01 8.06 -8.27
C TRP A 58 6.18 6.94 -7.63
N PHE A 59 6.65 6.37 -6.51
CA PHE A 59 5.94 5.32 -5.78
C PHE A 59 4.71 5.88 -5.08
N ALA A 60 4.85 7.04 -4.44
CA ALA A 60 3.73 7.82 -3.91
C ALA A 60 2.70 8.14 -5.02
N GLY A 61 3.17 8.52 -6.21
CA GLY A 61 2.37 8.74 -7.41
C GLY A 61 1.52 7.52 -7.78
N LEU A 62 2.13 6.35 -7.81
CA LEU A 62 1.43 5.09 -8.12
C LEU A 62 0.38 4.72 -7.07
N LEU A 63 0.63 4.96 -5.78
CA LEU A 63 -0.36 4.79 -4.72
C LEU A 63 -1.55 5.74 -4.91
N VAL A 64 -1.29 7.01 -5.18
CA VAL A 64 -2.36 8.00 -5.42
C VAL A 64 -3.19 7.61 -6.65
N VAL A 65 -2.55 7.33 -7.78
CA VAL A 65 -3.24 6.96 -9.03
C VAL A 65 -4.06 5.68 -8.83
N SER A 66 -3.51 4.68 -8.15
CA SER A 66 -4.21 3.41 -7.94
C SER A 66 -5.40 3.53 -6.98
N GLY A 67 -5.27 4.33 -5.92
CA GLY A 67 -6.39 4.71 -5.06
C GLY A 67 -7.50 5.42 -5.84
N VAL A 68 -7.15 6.41 -6.68
CA VAL A 68 -8.13 7.13 -7.51
C VAL A 68 -8.83 6.19 -8.49
N VAL A 69 -8.10 5.33 -9.21
CA VAL A 69 -8.69 4.39 -10.18
C VAL A 69 -9.68 3.44 -9.51
N LEU A 70 -9.34 2.92 -8.32
CA LEU A 70 -10.23 2.06 -7.55
C LEU A 70 -11.49 2.81 -7.08
N LEU A 71 -11.34 4.05 -6.58
CA LEU A 71 -12.47 4.89 -6.14
C LEU A 71 -13.39 5.27 -7.30
N VAL A 72 -12.83 5.59 -8.47
CA VAL A 72 -13.58 5.81 -9.71
C VAL A 72 -14.39 4.56 -10.04
N GLY A 73 -13.78 3.37 -9.95
CA GLY A 73 -14.49 2.11 -10.17
C GLY A 73 -15.63 1.83 -9.17
N VAL A 74 -15.51 2.31 -7.93
CA VAL A 74 -16.58 2.21 -6.94
C VAL A 74 -17.71 3.21 -7.24
N PHE A 75 -17.38 4.46 -7.55
CA PHE A 75 -18.38 5.50 -7.78
C PHE A 75 -19.15 5.33 -9.08
N TRP A 76 -18.50 4.85 -10.15
CA TRP A 76 -19.13 4.58 -11.45
C TRP A 76 -19.70 3.17 -11.59
N ASP A 77 -19.60 2.35 -10.55
CA ASP A 77 -19.91 0.94 -10.61
C ASP A 77 -19.21 0.18 -11.77
N SER A 78 -17.97 0.56 -12.08
CA SER A 78 -17.19 -0.07 -13.15
C SER A 78 -16.33 -1.21 -12.61
N ARG A 79 -16.71 -2.45 -12.95
CA ARG A 79 -15.93 -3.66 -12.61
C ARG A 79 -14.50 -3.58 -13.17
N THR A 80 -14.32 -3.05 -14.38
CA THR A 80 -13.00 -2.91 -15.00
C THR A 80 -12.10 -2.00 -14.19
N CYS A 81 -12.59 -0.82 -13.79
CA CYS A 81 -11.80 0.12 -13.00
C CYS A 81 -11.47 -0.44 -11.61
N ARG A 82 -12.41 -1.17 -10.97
CA ARG A 82 -12.14 -1.84 -9.69
C ARG A 82 -11.06 -2.91 -9.81
N ASN A 83 -11.12 -3.75 -10.85
CA ASN A 83 -10.12 -4.79 -11.07
C ASN A 83 -8.74 -4.19 -11.38
N VAL A 84 -8.67 -3.19 -12.26
CA VAL A 84 -7.41 -2.50 -12.58
C VAL A 84 -6.84 -1.84 -11.32
N GLY A 85 -7.67 -1.17 -10.52
CA GLY A 85 -7.26 -0.59 -9.25
C GLY A 85 -6.64 -1.63 -8.31
N LEU A 86 -7.29 -2.77 -8.12
CA LEU A 86 -6.76 -3.86 -7.28
C LEU A 86 -5.47 -4.47 -7.84
N ILE A 87 -5.39 -4.70 -9.15
CA ILE A 87 -4.18 -5.23 -9.81
C ILE A 87 -2.99 -4.28 -9.63
N MET A 88 -3.21 -2.96 -9.60
CA MET A 88 -2.16 -1.99 -9.33
C MET A 88 -1.81 -1.90 -7.84
N ILE A 89 -2.80 -1.95 -6.95
CA ILE A 89 -2.59 -1.88 -5.49
C ILE A 89 -1.82 -3.08 -4.97
N ALA A 90 -2.11 -4.29 -5.48
CA ALA A 90 -1.51 -5.53 -5.01
C ALA A 90 0.03 -5.54 -5.01
N PRO A 91 0.73 -5.25 -6.13
CA PRO A 91 2.19 -5.19 -6.13
C PRO A 91 2.75 -4.03 -5.30
N LEU A 92 2.05 -2.90 -5.19
CA LEU A 92 2.49 -1.76 -4.37
C LEU A 92 2.51 -2.11 -2.88
N TYR A 93 1.45 -2.74 -2.38
CA TYR A 93 1.41 -3.22 -1.00
C TYR A 93 2.35 -4.41 -0.77
N GLY A 94 2.54 -5.27 -1.78
CA GLY A 94 3.57 -6.30 -1.76
C GLY A 94 4.98 -5.69 -1.58
N ALA A 95 5.32 -4.70 -2.39
CA ALA A 95 6.59 -3.99 -2.29
C ALA A 95 6.76 -3.28 -0.93
N LEU A 96 5.73 -2.57 -0.44
CA LEU A 96 5.73 -1.97 0.91
C LEU A 96 5.95 -3.02 1.99
N SER A 97 5.27 -4.17 1.90
CA SER A 97 5.43 -5.24 2.90
C SER A 97 6.87 -5.78 2.92
N VAL A 98 7.50 -5.96 1.75
CA VAL A 98 8.90 -6.38 1.65
C VAL A 98 9.84 -5.32 2.22
N ALA A 99 9.65 -4.04 1.87
CA ALA A 99 10.46 -2.93 2.40
C ALA A 99 10.36 -2.83 3.92
N PHE A 100 9.15 -2.95 4.48
CA PHE A 100 8.96 -2.90 5.93
C PHE A 100 9.43 -4.16 6.66
N MET A 101 9.31 -5.35 6.07
CA MET A 101 9.90 -6.58 6.61
C MET A 101 11.43 -6.50 6.61
N TRP A 102 12.02 -5.98 5.54
CA TRP A 102 13.46 -5.74 5.44
C TRP A 102 13.90 -4.76 6.53
N ARG A 103 13.25 -3.60 6.65
CA ARG A 103 13.55 -2.61 7.71
C ARG A 103 13.39 -3.21 9.12
N GLY A 104 12.36 -4.01 9.34
CA GLY A 104 12.08 -4.66 10.62
C GLY A 104 13.14 -5.68 11.05
N LEU A 105 13.93 -6.23 10.12
CA LEU A 105 15.07 -7.11 10.44
C LEU A 105 16.27 -6.33 10.99
N PHE A 106 16.43 -5.06 10.60
CA PHE A 106 17.60 -4.24 10.95
C PHE A 106 17.31 -3.20 12.04
N ASP A 107 16.06 -2.83 12.27
CA ASP A 107 15.68 -1.81 13.26
C ASP A 107 14.83 -2.40 14.40
N PHE A 108 15.48 -2.80 15.50
CA PHE A 108 14.87 -3.42 16.68
C PHE A 108 13.85 -2.52 17.42
N ARG A 109 13.78 -1.22 17.09
CA ARG A 109 12.84 -0.27 17.71
C ARG A 109 11.51 -0.16 16.96
N PHE A 110 11.45 -0.59 15.71
CA PHE A 110 10.28 -0.46 14.84
C PHE A 110 9.39 -1.72 14.91
N ASN A 111 8.74 -1.92 16.07
CA ASN A 111 7.93 -3.11 16.34
C ASN A 111 6.49 -3.03 15.78
N LEU A 112 5.93 -1.82 15.57
CA LEU A 112 4.58 -1.65 14.99
C LEU A 112 4.53 -1.93 13.47
N THR A 113 5.65 -1.77 12.77
CA THR A 113 5.78 -2.02 11.32
C THR A 113 5.49 -3.46 10.97
N TRP A 114 5.92 -4.42 11.79
CA TRP A 114 5.61 -5.84 11.61
C TRP A 114 4.11 -6.13 11.73
N VAL A 115 3.43 -5.44 12.63
CA VAL A 115 1.97 -5.57 12.82
C VAL A 115 1.22 -4.98 11.61
N PHE A 116 1.62 -3.79 11.13
CA PHE A 116 0.98 -3.18 9.96
C PHE A 116 1.31 -3.88 8.64
N ALA A 117 2.54 -4.35 8.46
CA ALA A 117 2.92 -5.18 7.31
C ALA A 117 2.18 -6.52 7.33
N GLY A 118 2.05 -7.15 8.51
CA GLY A 118 1.25 -8.37 8.67
C GLY A 118 -0.24 -8.15 8.38
N LEU A 119 -0.81 -7.04 8.83
CA LEU A 119 -2.20 -6.67 8.52
C LEU A 119 -2.39 -6.38 7.03
N ALA A 120 -1.45 -5.67 6.39
CA ALA A 120 -1.47 -5.42 4.95
C ALA A 120 -1.37 -6.71 4.14
N LEU A 121 -0.51 -7.64 4.55
CA LEU A 121 -0.34 -8.95 3.93
C LEU A 121 -1.59 -9.84 4.11
N ALA A 122 -2.16 -9.86 5.32
CA ALA A 122 -3.40 -10.57 5.62
C ALA A 122 -4.59 -10.03 4.82
N LEU A 123 -4.65 -8.71 4.62
CA LEU A 123 -5.65 -8.08 3.75
C LEU A 123 -5.44 -8.46 2.28
N LEU A 124 -4.19 -8.47 1.80
CA LEU A 124 -3.83 -8.90 0.44
C LEU A 124 -4.23 -10.36 0.18
N ILE A 125 -3.87 -11.27 1.09
CA ILE A 125 -4.25 -12.70 1.02
C ILE A 125 -5.77 -12.84 1.10
N GLY A 126 -6.43 -12.13 2.02
CA GLY A 126 -7.88 -12.14 2.15
C GLY A 126 -8.60 -11.67 0.89
N THR A 127 -8.06 -10.67 0.19
CA THR A 127 -8.58 -10.22 -1.11
C THR A 127 -8.33 -11.23 -2.23
N ALA A 128 -7.16 -11.89 -2.25
CA ALA A 128 -6.85 -12.92 -3.25
C ALA A 128 -7.76 -14.14 -3.10
N ILE A 129 -7.97 -14.64 -1.87
CA ILE A 129 -8.84 -15.80 -1.60
C ILE A 129 -10.30 -15.50 -1.94
N ARG A 130 -10.79 -14.29 -1.67
CA ARG A 130 -12.17 -13.90 -2.04
C ARG A 130 -12.36 -13.71 -3.55
N GLY A 131 -11.31 -13.34 -4.29
CA GLY A 131 -11.35 -13.26 -5.75
C GLY A 131 -11.65 -14.61 -6.42
N ASP A 132 -11.15 -15.70 -5.83
CA ASP A 132 -11.31 -17.07 -6.35
C ASP A 132 -12.71 -17.64 -6.09
N TYR A 133 -13.31 -17.28 -4.95
CA TYR A 133 -14.63 -17.79 -4.54
C TYR A 133 -15.79 -17.33 -5.44
N TYR A 134 -15.64 -16.23 -6.17
CA TYR A 134 -16.64 -15.72 -7.12
C TYR A 134 -16.49 -16.26 -8.54
N HIS A 135 -15.43 -17.02 -8.84
CA HIS A 135 -15.20 -17.65 -10.15
C HIS A 135 -15.57 -19.14 -10.20
N THR A 136 -15.91 -19.74 -9.04
CA THR A 136 -16.18 -21.17 -8.90
C THR A 136 -17.66 -21.52 -8.60
N HIS A 137 -18.56 -20.53 -8.61
CA HIS A 137 -20.01 -20.73 -8.48
C HIS A 137 -20.81 -20.04 -9.58
#